data_AF-A0A7W1C3P3-F1
#
_entry.id   AF-A0A7W1C3P3-F1
#
_cell.length_a   1.000
_cell.length_b   1.000
_cell.length_c   1.000
_cell.angle_alpha   90.00
_cell.angle_beta   90.00
_cell.angle_gamma   90.00
#
_symmetry.space_group_name_H-M   'P 1'
#
loop_
_entity.id
_entity.type
_entity.pdbx_description
1 polymer ?
#
loop_
_entity_poly.entity_id
_entity_poly.type
_entity_poly.pdbx_seq_one_letter_code
_entity_poly.pdbx_strand_id
1 'polypeptide(L)'
;MSARFPLLLTLIVAAQATLGCAVPPPEQSNTPASVRDTLVGTVAEVGSLPATWISLRPSDGSRSITLLGAAAAALSMLTGAEVWVEGSRSTQGLEVSRFVVRGINGQPVDDGTVATKGAEWGIQLTGGGWRSVSLPSPELTALVGQRVWISRPPPDRTASFGVIRAN
;
A
#
# COMPACT_ATOMS: atom_id res chain seq x y z
N MET A 1 30.67 58.85 -26.60
CA MET A 1 29.95 59.99 -27.19
C MET A 1 28.47 59.80 -26.94
N SER A 2 27.84 60.88 -26.48
CA SER A 2 26.43 61.04 -26.07
C SER A 2 25.40 60.75 -27.16
N ALA A 3 24.21 60.32 -26.73
CA ALA A 3 22.87 60.90 -27.03
C ALA A 3 21.81 59.83 -26.65
N ARG A 4 20.92 59.94 -25.65
CA ARG A 4 19.87 60.93 -25.28
C ARG A 4 18.74 61.12 -26.32
N PHE A 5 17.52 61.05 -25.78
CA PHE A 5 16.18 61.52 -26.23
C PHE A 5 15.30 60.53 -27.07
N PRO A 6 13.95 60.63 -27.05
CA PRO A 6 13.03 60.64 -25.89
C PRO A 6 11.59 60.06 -26.16
N LEU A 7 10.74 60.10 -25.12
CA LEU A 7 9.30 60.42 -25.03
C LEU A 7 8.29 60.00 -26.15
N LEU A 8 7.20 59.34 -25.73
CA LEU A 8 5.74 59.61 -25.96
C LEU A 8 4.97 58.28 -25.91
N LEU A 9 3.70 58.12 -25.52
CA LEU A 9 2.67 58.84 -24.76
C LEU A 9 1.43 57.93 -24.84
N THR A 10 0.67 57.76 -23.73
CA THR A 10 -0.77 57.35 -23.68
C THR A 10 -1.14 55.93 -24.18
N LEU A 11 -2.09 55.17 -23.61
CA LEU A 11 -3.47 55.53 -23.24
C LEU A 11 -4.14 54.40 -22.41
N ILE A 12 -4.80 54.79 -21.31
CA ILE A 12 -6.10 54.33 -20.75
C ILE A 12 -6.49 52.85 -20.83
N VAL A 13 -6.70 52.21 -19.65
CA VAL A 13 -7.72 51.16 -19.47
C VAL A 13 -8.51 51.40 -18.18
N ALA A 14 -9.82 51.27 -18.29
CA ALA A 14 -10.87 51.70 -17.37
C ALA A 14 -10.94 50.90 -16.05
N ALA A 15 -11.28 51.60 -14.96
CA ALA A 15 -11.71 51.01 -13.71
C ALA A 15 -13.21 50.65 -13.79
N GLN A 16 -13.54 49.38 -13.56
CA GLN A 16 -14.93 48.95 -13.36
C GLN A 16 -15.14 48.59 -11.88
N ALA A 17 -15.96 49.38 -11.21
CA ALA A 17 -16.46 49.10 -9.88
C ALA A 17 -17.72 48.22 -10.01
N THR A 18 -17.63 46.96 -9.60
CA THR A 18 -18.79 46.08 -9.43
C THR A 18 -19.10 45.93 -7.94
N LEU A 19 -20.18 46.56 -7.50
CA LEU A 19 -20.86 46.27 -6.24
C LEU A 19 -21.54 44.90 -6.38
N GLY A 20 -20.81 43.83 -6.08
CA GLY A 20 -21.33 42.46 -5.99
C GLY A 20 -21.38 42.02 -4.53
N CYS A 21 -22.56 41.60 -4.06
CA CYS A 21 -22.74 40.96 -2.76
C CYS A 21 -21.68 39.85 -2.56
N ALA A 22 -20.78 40.06 -1.59
CA ALA A 22 -19.79 39.06 -1.22
C ALA A 22 -20.52 37.89 -0.53
N VAL A 23 -20.77 36.82 -1.28
CA VAL A 23 -21.07 35.50 -0.71
C VAL A 23 -19.84 35.11 0.11
N PRO A 24 -19.95 34.84 1.42
CA PRO A 24 -18.81 34.36 2.20
C PRO A 24 -18.29 33.07 1.56
N PRO A 25 -16.97 32.92 1.37
CA PRO A 25 -16.40 31.69 0.84
C PRO A 25 -16.87 30.50 1.69
N PRO A 26 -17.21 29.35 1.09
CA PRO A 26 -17.48 28.15 1.87
C PRO A 26 -16.26 27.89 2.75
N GLU A 27 -16.47 27.85 4.07
CA GLU A 27 -15.46 27.42 5.03
C GLU A 27 -15.01 26.03 4.60
N GLN A 28 -13.81 25.98 4.00
CA GLN A 28 -13.15 24.73 3.69
C GLN A 28 -12.93 24.05 5.03
N SER A 29 -13.77 23.06 5.32
CA SER A 29 -13.60 22.13 6.43
C SER A 29 -12.29 21.39 6.18
N ASN A 30 -11.18 21.98 6.64
CA ASN A 30 -9.86 21.38 6.69
C ASN A 30 -9.92 20.26 7.74
N THR A 31 -10.56 19.16 7.37
CA THR A 31 -10.37 17.90 8.07
C THR A 31 -8.90 17.56 7.90
N PRO A 32 -8.10 17.47 8.98
CA PRO A 32 -6.68 17.16 8.84
C PRO A 32 -6.57 15.82 8.10
N ALA A 33 -5.87 15.84 6.97
CA ALA A 33 -5.60 14.63 6.20
C ALA A 33 -4.86 13.66 7.12
N SER A 34 -5.39 12.45 7.31
CA SER A 34 -4.70 11.42 8.09
C SER A 34 -3.35 11.15 7.41
N VAL A 35 -2.25 11.32 8.16
CA VAL A 35 -0.91 11.04 7.63
C VAL A 35 -0.84 9.56 7.29
N ARG A 36 -0.74 9.27 5.99
CA ARG A 36 -0.54 7.93 5.47
C ARG A 36 0.89 7.52 5.76
N ASP A 37 1.04 6.39 6.41
CA ASP A 37 2.32 5.86 6.86
C ASP A 37 2.59 4.51 6.18
N THR A 38 3.85 4.26 5.87
CA THR A 38 4.31 3.04 5.19
C THR A 38 5.45 2.42 5.96
N LEU A 39 5.33 1.15 6.32
CA LEU A 39 6.31 0.45 7.15
C LEU A 39 6.64 -0.91 6.56
N VAL A 40 7.84 -1.39 6.86
CA VAL A 40 8.26 -2.76 6.62
C VAL A 40 8.59 -3.41 7.97
N GLY A 41 8.14 -4.64 8.17
CA GLY A 41 8.43 -5.36 9.39
C GLY A 41 7.94 -6.80 9.36
N THR A 42 8.16 -7.49 10.47
CA THR A 42 7.65 -8.85 10.68
C THR A 42 6.36 -8.81 11.47
N VAL A 43 5.34 -9.56 11.03
CA VAL A 43 4.09 -9.70 11.77
C VAL A 43 4.30 -10.59 12.99
N ALA A 44 3.81 -10.17 14.15
CA ALA A 44 3.85 -10.92 15.39
C ALA A 44 2.50 -10.85 16.10
N GLU A 45 1.98 -12.00 16.53
CA GLU A 45 0.91 -12.06 17.52
C GLU A 45 1.51 -11.86 18.92
N VAL A 46 0.93 -10.95 19.69
CA VAL A 46 1.40 -10.57 21.03
C VAL A 46 0.27 -10.78 22.02
N GLY A 47 0.63 -11.19 23.24
CA GLY A 47 -0.27 -11.41 24.35
C GLY A 47 -0.55 -12.89 24.58
N SER A 48 -1.53 -13.15 25.43
CA SER A 48 -2.02 -14.48 25.76
C SER A 48 -3.52 -14.43 25.86
N LEU A 49 -4.20 -15.52 25.54
CA LEU A 49 -5.66 -15.57 25.58
C LEU A 49 -6.19 -15.14 26.97
N PRO A 50 -7.27 -14.35 27.01
CA PRO A 50 -8.09 -13.90 25.87
C PRO A 50 -7.61 -12.60 25.19
N ALA A 51 -6.51 -12.00 25.64
CA ALA A 51 -6.01 -10.71 25.12
C ALA A 51 -4.83 -10.93 24.17
N THR A 52 -5.13 -11.32 22.92
CA THR A 52 -4.14 -11.35 21.84
C THR A 52 -4.40 -10.22 20.83
N TRP A 53 -3.33 -9.67 20.26
CA TRP A 53 -3.41 -8.68 19.20
C TRP A 53 -2.27 -8.84 18.21
N ILE A 54 -2.46 -8.32 16.99
CA ILE A 54 -1.46 -8.37 15.94
C ILE A 54 -0.61 -7.11 16.01
N SER A 55 0.70 -7.29 15.91
CA SER A 55 1.69 -6.22 15.88
C SER A 55 2.63 -6.39 14.70
N LEU A 56 3.19 -5.27 14.25
CA LEU A 56 4.35 -5.23 13.39
C LEU A 56 5.58 -4.97 14.24
N ARG A 57 6.62 -5.77 14.06
CA ARG A 57 7.98 -5.45 14.50
C ARG A 57 8.71 -4.80 13.33
N PRO A 58 8.92 -3.48 13.33
CA PRO A 58 9.56 -2.78 12.22
C PRO A 58 11.00 -3.28 11.97
N SER A 59 11.38 -3.35 10.70
CA SER A 59 12.72 -3.79 10.29
C SER A 59 13.82 -2.78 10.63
N ASP A 60 13.46 -1.52 10.89
CA ASP A 60 14.37 -0.46 11.33
C ASP A 60 14.74 -0.54 12.83
N GLY A 61 14.18 -1.51 13.55
CA GLY A 61 14.40 -1.70 14.98
C GLY A 61 13.61 -0.74 15.87
N SER A 62 12.70 0.07 15.32
CA SER A 62 11.79 0.89 16.10
C SER A 62 10.80 0.02 16.91
N ARG A 63 10.04 0.67 17.80
CA ARG A 63 9.11 -0.03 18.69
C ARG A 63 8.04 -0.76 17.89
N SER A 64 7.61 -1.92 18.38
CA SER A 64 6.49 -2.65 17.81
C SER A 64 5.22 -1.80 17.80
N ILE A 65 4.41 -1.96 16.75
CA ILE A 65 3.20 -1.18 16.50
C ILE A 65 2.03 -2.13 16.35
N THR A 66 0.94 -1.89 17.06
CA THR A 66 -0.30 -2.65 16.89
C THR A 66 -0.90 -2.40 15.51
N LEU A 67 -1.32 -3.47 14.83
CA LEU A 67 -2.00 -3.41 13.53
C LEU A 67 -3.51 -3.51 13.75
N LEU A 68 -4.24 -2.56 13.15
CA LEU A 68 -5.68 -2.38 13.33
C LEU A 68 -6.40 -2.48 11.97
N GLY A 69 -7.73 -2.60 12.02
CA GLY A 69 -8.61 -2.63 10.85
C GLY A 69 -8.83 -4.02 10.26
N ALA A 70 -9.60 -4.10 9.19
CA ALA A 70 -10.02 -5.37 8.57
C ALA A 70 -8.83 -6.22 8.08
N ALA A 71 -7.76 -5.58 7.60
CA ALA A 71 -6.56 -6.27 7.15
C ALA A 71 -5.80 -6.99 8.29
N ALA A 72 -6.02 -6.63 9.56
CA ALA A 72 -5.37 -7.27 10.70
C ALA A 72 -5.72 -8.77 10.81
N ALA A 73 -6.94 -9.16 10.42
CA ALA A 73 -7.36 -10.57 10.40
C ALA A 73 -6.62 -11.38 9.32
N ALA A 74 -6.32 -10.77 8.17
CA ALA A 74 -5.50 -11.41 7.14
C ALA A 74 -4.05 -11.57 7.62
N LEU A 75 -3.54 -10.55 8.31
CA LEU A 75 -2.18 -10.51 8.85
C LEU A 75 -1.96 -11.49 10.00
N SER A 76 -2.98 -11.80 10.82
CA SER A 76 -2.83 -12.79 11.90
C SER A 76 -2.43 -14.17 11.39
N MET A 77 -2.98 -14.59 10.24
CA MET A 77 -2.63 -15.84 9.57
C MET A 77 -1.21 -15.81 8.96
N LEU A 78 -0.57 -14.64 8.92
CA LEU A 78 0.76 -14.41 8.37
C LEU A 78 1.77 -14.10 9.48
N THR A 79 1.54 -14.58 10.71
CA THR A 79 2.50 -14.44 11.81
C THR A 79 3.87 -15.00 11.40
N GLY A 80 4.93 -14.21 11.62
CA GLY A 80 6.30 -14.49 11.18
C GLY A 80 6.61 -14.08 9.74
N ALA A 81 5.63 -13.60 8.97
CA ALA A 81 5.85 -13.06 7.63
C ALA A 81 6.48 -11.66 7.70
N GLU A 82 7.40 -11.38 6.77
CA GLU A 82 7.81 -10.01 6.47
C GLU A 82 6.79 -9.38 5.53
N VAL A 83 6.30 -8.20 5.91
CA VAL A 83 5.29 -7.46 5.17
C VAL A 83 5.71 -6.01 4.98
N TRP A 84 5.31 -5.43 3.85
CA TRP A 84 5.16 -3.99 3.71
C TRP A 84 3.70 -3.64 3.98
N VAL A 85 3.45 -2.66 4.83
CA VAL A 85 2.11 -2.20 5.21
C VAL A 85 1.96 -0.71 4.93
N GLU A 86 0.75 -0.31 4.60
CA GLU A 86 0.35 1.07 4.35
C GLU A 86 -0.96 1.33 5.08
N GLY A 87 -1.02 2.44 5.81
CA GLY A 87 -2.16 2.73 6.66
C GLY A 87 -2.15 4.14 7.23
N SER A 88 -3.09 4.40 8.14
CA SER A 88 -3.18 5.66 8.87
C SER A 88 -2.79 5.41 10.33
N ARG A 89 -1.85 6.21 10.85
CA ARG A 89 -1.38 6.06 12.24
C ARG A 89 -2.33 6.77 13.21
N SER A 90 -2.62 6.10 14.32
CA SER A 90 -3.41 6.61 15.45
C SER A 90 -2.65 6.45 16.77
N THR A 91 -3.25 6.88 17.89
CA THR A 91 -2.71 6.65 19.23
C THR A 91 -2.72 5.18 19.65
N GLN A 92 -3.55 4.35 19.02
CA GLN A 92 -3.71 2.94 19.34
C GLN A 92 -2.83 2.02 18.47
N GLY A 93 -2.40 2.49 17.30
CA GLY A 93 -1.64 1.68 16.34
C GLY A 93 -1.69 2.21 14.92
N LEU A 94 -1.53 1.32 13.95
CA LEU A 94 -1.64 1.58 12.53
C LEU A 94 -2.91 0.91 11.99
N GLU A 95 -3.86 1.69 11.50
CA GLU A 95 -5.02 1.17 10.77
C GLU A 95 -4.60 0.81 9.34
N VAL A 96 -4.49 -0.49 9.08
CA VAL A 96 -3.90 -1.01 7.84
C VAL A 96 -4.93 -0.96 6.71
N SER A 97 -4.59 -0.21 5.67
CA SER A 97 -5.39 -0.08 4.45
C SER A 97 -4.92 -1.02 3.34
N ARG A 98 -3.61 -1.30 3.30
CA ARG A 98 -2.99 -2.19 2.30
C ARG A 98 -1.77 -2.86 2.90
N PHE A 99 -1.48 -4.08 2.45
CA PHE A 99 -0.22 -4.74 2.75
C PHE A 99 0.23 -5.60 1.57
N VAL A 100 1.52 -5.92 1.53
CA VAL A 100 2.16 -6.83 0.58
C VAL A 100 3.08 -7.75 1.36
N VAL A 101 2.94 -9.07 1.18
CA VAL A 101 3.86 -10.06 1.74
C VAL A 101 5.15 -10.05 0.94
N ARG A 102 6.27 -9.90 1.64
CA ARG A 102 7.61 -9.84 1.04
C ARG A 102 8.44 -11.07 1.34
N GLY A 103 8.19 -11.71 2.47
CA GLY A 103 8.90 -12.92 2.86
C GLY A 103 8.11 -13.79 3.84
N ILE A 104 8.37 -15.08 3.81
CA ILE A 104 7.86 -16.08 4.75
C ILE A 104 9.06 -16.84 5.29
N ASN A 105 9.23 -16.90 6.61
CA ASN A 105 10.34 -17.61 7.27
C ASN A 105 11.72 -17.22 6.72
N GLY A 106 11.92 -15.92 6.46
CA GLY A 106 13.17 -15.38 5.91
C GLY A 106 13.40 -15.65 4.42
N GLN A 107 12.48 -16.34 3.74
CA GLN A 107 12.55 -16.57 2.29
C GLN A 107 11.72 -15.51 1.54
N PRO A 108 12.27 -14.81 0.54
CA PRO A 108 11.51 -13.89 -0.28
C PRO A 108 10.39 -14.59 -1.04
N VAL A 109 9.19 -13.99 -1.03
CA VAL A 109 8.02 -14.48 -1.76
C VAL A 109 7.45 -13.37 -2.62
N ASP A 110 6.67 -13.76 -3.63
CA ASP A 110 5.83 -12.84 -4.37
C ASP A 110 4.39 -12.94 -3.87
N ASP A 111 3.71 -11.80 -3.79
CA ASP A 111 2.32 -11.67 -3.37
C ASP A 111 1.49 -11.22 -4.58
N GLY A 112 0.44 -11.98 -4.90
CA GLY A 112 -0.42 -11.65 -6.01
C GLY A 112 -1.63 -12.57 -6.13
N THR A 113 -2.42 -12.34 -7.16
CA THR A 113 -3.61 -13.15 -7.46
C THR A 113 -3.30 -14.17 -8.53
N VAL A 114 -3.66 -15.44 -8.30
CA VAL A 114 -3.50 -16.51 -9.30
C VAL A 114 -4.38 -16.22 -10.51
N ALA A 115 -3.78 -16.26 -11.68
CA ALA A 115 -4.49 -16.02 -12.94
C ALA A 115 -3.80 -16.73 -14.11
N THR A 116 -4.34 -16.52 -15.30
CA THR A 116 -3.78 -17.00 -16.56
C THR A 116 -3.65 -15.86 -17.56
N LYS A 117 -2.58 -15.86 -18.36
CA LYS A 117 -2.40 -14.97 -19.50
C LYS A 117 -2.30 -15.80 -20.78
N GLY A 118 -3.43 -15.96 -21.48
CA GLY A 118 -3.54 -16.93 -22.57
C GLY A 118 -3.37 -18.35 -22.03
N ALA A 119 -2.35 -19.08 -22.50
CA ALA A 119 -2.01 -20.42 -22.02
C ALA A 119 -1.01 -20.44 -20.85
N GLU A 120 -0.52 -19.27 -20.41
CA GLU A 120 0.49 -19.17 -19.36
C GLU A 120 -0.15 -19.05 -17.98
N TRP A 121 0.32 -19.86 -17.03
CA TRP A 121 -0.02 -19.77 -15.62
C TRP A 121 0.89 -18.79 -14.89
N GLY A 122 0.32 -18.05 -13.96
CA GLY A 122 1.11 -17.12 -13.16
C GLY A 122 0.30 -16.41 -12.09
N ILE A 123 0.91 -15.36 -11.53
CA ILE A 123 0.24 -14.46 -10.60
C ILE A 123 0.33 -13.01 -11.09
N GLN A 124 -0.78 -12.30 -10.96
CA GLN A 124 -0.83 -10.86 -11.06
C GLN A 124 -0.37 -10.27 -9.73
N LEU A 125 0.82 -9.67 -9.70
CA LEU A 125 1.43 -9.19 -8.46
C LEU A 125 0.61 -8.06 -7.83
N THR A 126 0.48 -8.05 -6.51
CA THR A 126 -0.22 -7.01 -5.74
C THR A 126 0.46 -5.64 -5.89
N GLY A 127 1.77 -5.62 -6.11
CA GLY A 127 2.55 -4.43 -6.44
C GLY A 127 2.44 -3.99 -7.91
N GLY A 128 1.76 -4.76 -8.75
CA GLY A 128 1.71 -4.59 -10.20
C GLY A 128 2.70 -5.49 -10.94
N GLY A 129 2.40 -5.78 -12.21
CA GLY A 129 3.20 -6.67 -13.04
C GLY A 129 2.78 -8.14 -12.98
N TRP A 130 3.38 -8.96 -13.85
CA TRP A 130 3.05 -10.37 -14.04
C TRP A 130 4.25 -11.24 -13.67
N ARG A 131 3.99 -12.34 -12.96
CA ARG A 131 4.98 -13.39 -12.74
C ARG A 131 4.47 -14.72 -13.29
N SER A 132 5.21 -15.26 -14.25
CA SER A 132 4.98 -16.61 -14.77
C SER A 132 5.36 -17.70 -13.76
N VAL A 133 4.62 -18.79 -13.77
CA VAL A 133 4.90 -20.00 -12.99
C VAL A 133 5.01 -21.17 -13.96
N SER A 134 6.24 -21.64 -14.19
CA SER A 134 6.54 -22.64 -15.22
C SER A 134 6.01 -24.04 -14.90
N LEU A 135 5.96 -24.41 -13.62
CA LEU A 135 5.48 -25.71 -13.13
C LEU A 135 4.41 -25.49 -12.06
N PRO A 136 3.19 -25.05 -12.44
CA PRO A 136 2.12 -24.83 -11.48
C PRO A 136 1.60 -26.18 -10.97
N SER A 137 1.47 -26.35 -9.67
CA SER A 137 0.85 -27.55 -9.11
C SER A 137 -0.67 -27.51 -9.32
N PRO A 138 -1.37 -28.66 -9.37
CA PRO A 138 -2.83 -28.70 -9.47
C PRO A 138 -3.51 -27.86 -8.38
N GLU A 139 -2.98 -27.89 -7.16
CA GLU A 139 -3.49 -27.14 -6.01
C GLU A 139 -3.37 -25.63 -6.23
N LEU A 140 -2.26 -25.15 -6.82
CA LEU A 140 -2.12 -23.73 -7.16
C LEU A 140 -3.13 -23.34 -8.26
N THR A 141 -3.29 -24.16 -9.29
CA THR A 141 -4.22 -23.87 -10.40
C THR A 141 -5.68 -23.86 -9.96
N ALA A 142 -6.03 -24.58 -8.90
CA ALA A 142 -7.37 -24.56 -8.31
C ALA A 142 -7.70 -23.23 -7.58
N LEU A 143 -6.70 -22.35 -7.40
CA LEU A 143 -6.83 -21.08 -6.66
C LEU A 143 -6.97 -19.86 -7.58
N VAL A 144 -7.32 -20.03 -8.86
CA VAL A 144 -7.56 -18.88 -9.77
C VAL A 144 -8.49 -17.85 -9.14
N GLY A 145 -8.10 -16.58 -9.21
CA GLY A 145 -8.81 -15.45 -8.61
C GLY A 145 -8.52 -15.24 -7.13
N GLN A 146 -7.84 -16.17 -6.45
CA GLN A 146 -7.44 -16.01 -5.06
C GLN A 146 -6.06 -15.37 -4.93
N ARG A 147 -5.91 -14.57 -3.88
CA ARG A 147 -4.63 -13.97 -3.50
C ARG A 147 -3.77 -14.98 -2.75
N VAL A 148 -2.51 -15.10 -3.15
CA VAL A 148 -1.53 -16.02 -2.59
C VAL A 148 -0.19 -15.33 -2.37
N TRP A 149 0.61 -15.86 -1.46
CA TRP A 149 2.05 -15.71 -1.55
C TRP A 149 2.62 -16.94 -2.24
N ILE A 150 3.67 -16.77 -3.04
CA ILE A 150 4.35 -17.84 -3.76
C ILE A 150 5.87 -17.66 -3.69
N SER A 151 6.56 -18.72 -3.28
CA SER A 151 8.03 -18.75 -3.19
C SER A 151 8.69 -18.61 -4.56
N ARG A 152 9.99 -18.27 -4.57
CA ARG A 152 10.82 -18.16 -5.79
C ARG A 152 11.88 -19.27 -5.83
N PRO A 153 11.49 -20.53 -6.05
CA PRO A 153 12.47 -21.60 -6.18
C PRO A 153 13.20 -21.51 -7.54
N PRO A 154 14.31 -22.26 -7.70
CA PRO A 154 14.90 -22.51 -9.01
C PRO A 154 13.92 -23.16 -10.00
N PRO A 155 14.14 -23.06 -11.32
CA PRO A 155 13.18 -23.49 -12.35
C PRO A 155 12.79 -24.97 -12.34
N ASP A 156 13.62 -25.84 -11.75
CA ASP A 156 13.42 -27.30 -11.66
C ASP A 156 12.61 -27.74 -10.44
N ARG A 157 12.14 -26.79 -9.61
CA ARG A 157 11.39 -27.07 -8.38
C ARG A 157 10.03 -26.40 -8.38
N THR A 158 9.04 -27.10 -7.83
CA THR A 158 7.70 -26.55 -7.61
C THR A 158 7.74 -25.47 -6.54
N ALA A 159 7.03 -24.37 -6.78
CA ALA A 159 6.90 -23.30 -5.81
C ALA A 159 5.94 -23.69 -4.68
N SER A 160 6.38 -23.53 -3.44
CA SER A 160 5.49 -23.48 -2.28
C SER A 160 4.67 -22.20 -2.31
N PHE A 161 3.43 -22.28 -1.85
CA PHE A 161 2.51 -21.15 -1.78
C PHE A 161 1.58 -21.26 -0.56
N GLY A 162 0.88 -20.17 -0.26
CA GLY A 162 -0.20 -20.14 0.72
C GLY A 162 -1.23 -19.08 0.39
N VAL A 163 -2.48 -19.29 0.80
CA VAL A 163 -3.60 -18.38 0.52
C VAL A 163 -3.61 -17.22 1.50
N ILE A 164 -3.79 -16.01 0.98
CA ILE A 164 -3.98 -14.78 1.76
C ILE A 164 -5.48 -14.45 1.74
N ARG A 165 -6.19 -14.79 2.83
CA ARG A 165 -7.64 -14.51 2.94
C ARG A 165 -7.85 -13.14 3.57
N ALA A 166 -8.63 -12.29 2.90
CA ALA A 166 -9.34 -11.21 3.57
C ALA A 166 -10.64 -11.79 4.11
N ASN A 167 -10.96 -11.49 5.37
CA ASN A 167 -12.29 -11.76 5.93
C ASN A 167 -13.28 -10.69 5.46
#